data_AF-A0A7W0F0S2-F1
#
_entry.id   AF-A0A7W0F0S2-F1
#
_cell.length_a   1.000
_cell.length_b   1.000
_cell.length_c   1.000
_cell.angle_alpha   90.00
_cell.angle_beta   90.00
_cell.angle_gamma   90.00
#
_symmetry.space_group_name_H-M   'P 1'
#
loop_
_entity.id
_entity.type
_entity.pdbx_description
1 polymer ?
#
loop_
_entity_poly.entity_id
_entity_poly.type
_entity_poly.pdbx_seq_one_letter_code
_entity_poly.pdbx_strand_id
1 'polypeptide(L)' 'MPSAETCVERCPVSALAMGEDNIPHVDADLCFGCAACATGCTEDSVKMVAKPGYEAPPENAKAMQKALITAFTKKG' A
#
# COMPACT_ATOMS: atom_id res chain seq x y z
N MET A 1 0.21 21.43 15.80
CA MET A 1 1.15 20.93 14.77
C MET A 1 0.98 19.42 14.78
N PRO A 2 0.46 18.77 13.72
CA PRO A 2 0.13 17.34 13.81
C PRO A 2 1.41 16.51 13.84
N SER A 3 1.75 16.07 15.04
CA SER A 3 2.82 15.13 15.37
C SER A 3 2.59 13.77 14.69
N ALA A 4 3.64 12.95 14.61
CA ALA A 4 3.66 11.62 13.99
C ALA A 4 2.51 10.67 14.40
N GLU A 5 1.85 10.92 15.53
CA GLU A 5 0.62 10.23 15.97
C GLU A 5 -0.50 10.20 14.90
N THR A 6 -0.51 11.19 14.00
CA THR A 6 -1.58 11.34 13.01
C THR A 6 -1.52 10.32 11.87
N CYS A 7 -0.36 9.75 11.55
CA CYS A 7 -0.22 8.88 10.37
C CYS A 7 -0.91 7.52 10.59
N VAL A 8 -0.79 6.97 11.80
CA VAL A 8 -1.39 5.68 12.19
C VAL A 8 -2.91 5.80 12.20
N GLU A 9 -3.47 6.85 12.80
CA GLU A 9 -4.91 7.06 12.88
C GLU A 9 -5.57 7.41 11.54
N ARG A 10 -4.82 8.00 10.61
CA ARG A 10 -5.34 8.35 9.27
C ARG A 10 -5.38 7.16 8.31
N CYS A 11 -4.75 6.03 8.63
CA CYS A 11 -4.73 4.88 7.75
C CYS A 11 -6.08 4.14 7.81
N PRO A 12 -6.91 4.15 6.76
CA PRO A 12 -8.25 3.55 6.81
C PRO A 12 -8.22 2.02 6.88
N VAL A 13 -7.07 1.42 6.56
CA VAL A 13 -6.86 -0.04 6.54
C VAL A 13 -5.86 -0.48 7.62
N SER A 14 -5.48 0.42 8.53
CA SER A 14 -4.54 0.14 9.61
C SER A 14 -3.20 -0.47 9.15
N ALA A 15 -2.72 -0.08 7.97
CA ALA A 15 -1.43 -0.52 7.42
C ALA A 15 -0.22 0.16 8.08
N LEU A 16 -0.42 1.07 9.03
CA LEU A 16 0.63 1.78 9.75
C LEU A 16 0.54 1.44 11.25
N ALA A 17 1.67 1.14 11.88
CA ALA A 17 1.77 0.89 13.32
C ALA A 17 3.00 1.58 13.90
N MET A 18 2.91 2.08 15.14
CA MET A 18 4.06 2.69 15.83
C MET A 18 5.08 1.60 16.22
N GLY A 19 6.32 1.75 15.78
CA GLY A 19 7.46 0.94 16.22
C GLY A 19 7.95 1.34 17.61
N GLU A 20 8.85 0.52 18.17
CA GLU A 20 9.44 0.73 19.50
C GLU A 20 10.31 2.00 19.56
N ASP A 21 10.88 2.40 18.44
CA ASP A 21 11.68 3.62 18.24
C ASP A 21 10.83 4.90 18.02
N ASN A 22 9.50 4.81 18.20
CA ASN A 22 8.55 5.89 17.92
C ASN A 22 8.50 6.32 16.44
N ILE A 23 8.95 5.47 15.51
CA ILE A 23 8.78 5.68 14.07
C ILE A 23 7.67 4.73 13.57
N PRO A 24 6.70 5.22 12.76
CA PRO A 24 5.67 4.37 12.20
C PRO A 24 6.25 3.44 11.13
N HIS A 25 5.94 2.15 11.22
CA HIS A 25 6.20 1.15 10.19
C HIS A 25 4.98 0.92 9.32
N VAL A 26 5.22 0.77 8.01
CA VAL A 26 4.16 0.48 7.02
C VAL A 26 4.18 -0.99 6.63
N ASP A 27 3.02 -1.63 6.70
CA ASP A 27 2.77 -2.93 6.09
C ASP A 27 2.47 -2.72 4.59
N ALA A 28 3.42 -3.11 3.75
CA ALA A 28 3.32 -2.96 2.30
C ALA A 28 2.28 -3.89 1.65
N ASP A 29 1.81 -4.93 2.34
CA ASP A 29 0.77 -5.83 1.85
C ASP A 29 -0.63 -5.30 2.10
N LEU A 30 -0.81 -4.50 3.16
CA LEU A 30 -2.06 -3.79 3.44
C LEU A 30 -2.11 -2.40 2.78
N CYS A 31 -0.96 -1.77 2.54
CA CYS A 31 -0.90 -0.44 1.95
C CYS A 31 -1.27 -0.46 0.46
N PHE A 32 -2.40 0.15 0.12
CA PHE A 32 -2.88 0.30 -1.26
C PHE A 32 -2.58 1.66 -1.88
N GLY A 33 -1.80 2.51 -1.21
CA GLY A 33 -1.30 3.77 -1.77
C GLY A 33 -2.30 4.93 -1.85
N CYS A 34 -3.27 5.03 -0.93
CA CYS A 34 -4.28 6.11 -0.93
C CYS A 34 -3.77 7.52 -0.62
N ALA A 35 -2.51 7.64 -0.16
CA ALA A 35 -1.89 8.90 0.28
C ALA A 35 -2.57 9.63 1.47
N ALA A 36 -3.56 9.03 2.15
CA ALA A 36 -4.25 9.67 3.28
C ALA A 36 -3.32 10.04 4.45
N CYS A 37 -2.28 9.22 4.68
CA CYS A 37 -1.23 9.53 5.66
C CYS A 37 -0.31 10.67 5.19
N ALA A 38 0.09 10.66 3.91
CA ALA A 38 1.00 11.64 3.34
C ALA A 38 0.39 13.05 3.27
N THR A 39 -0.91 13.18 2.98
CA THR A 39 -1.57 14.50 2.94
C THR A 39 -1.70 15.15 4.32
N GLY A 40 -1.50 14.40 5.39
CA GLY A 40 -1.60 14.89 6.77
C GLY A 40 -0.34 15.50 7.33
N CYS A 41 0.81 15.21 6.74
CA CYS A 41 2.09 15.71 7.19
C CYS A 41 2.47 16.94 6.38
N THR A 42 2.75 18.04 7.07
CA THR A 42 3.29 19.26 6.47
C THR A 42 4.80 19.20 6.28
N GLU A 43 5.48 18.34 7.04
CA GLU A 43 6.88 17.99 6.84
C GLU A 43 6.95 16.77 5.92
N ASP A 44 7.93 16.72 5.02
CA ASP A 44 8.27 15.61 4.10
C ASP A 44 8.58 14.25 4.78
N SER A 45 8.07 14.03 5.99
CA SER A 45 8.23 12.86 6.84
C SER A 45 7.68 11.58 6.21
N VAL A 46 6.73 11.67 5.27
CA VAL A 46 6.17 10.52 4.56
C VAL A 46 6.38 10.69 3.05
N LYS A 47 7.09 9.75 2.43
CA LYS A 47 7.30 9.71 0.98
C LYS A 47 6.54 8.54 0.37
N MET A 48 5.74 8.85 -0.64
CA MET A 48 5.07 7.84 -1.46
C MET A 48 6.08 7.23 -2.43
N VAL A 49 6.28 5.92 -2.33
CA VAL A 49 7.16 5.16 -3.24
C VAL A 49 6.33 4.06 -3.92
N ALA A 50 6.65 3.76 -5.18
CA ALA A 50 6.04 2.63 -5.86
C ALA A 50 6.47 1.33 -5.18
N LYS A 51 5.51 0.44 -4.86
CA LYS A 51 5.83 -0.89 -4.32
C LYS A 51 6.65 -1.65 -5.36
N PRO A 52 7.87 -2.12 -5.03
CA PRO A 52 8.67 -2.91 -5.96
C PRO A 52 7.92 -4.21 -6.27
N GLY A 53 7.79 -4.54 -7.55
CA GLY A 53 7.08 -5.75 -7.98
C GLY A 53 5.56 -5.63 -8.07
N TYR A 54 4.98 -4.42 -8.03
CA TYR A 54 3.58 -4.25 -8.40
C TYR A 54 3.40 -4.47 -9.91
N GLU A 55 3.00 -5.67 -10.30
CA GLU A 55 2.54 -5.96 -11.66
C GLU A 55 1.22 -5.22 -11.88
N ALA A 56 1.17 -4.40 -12.93
CA ALA A 56 -0.05 -3.67 -13.25
C ALA A 56 -1.22 -4.66 -13.38
N PRO A 57 -2.34 -4.44 -12.69
CA PRO A 57 -3.49 -5.32 -12.82
C PRO A 57 -3.90 -5.38 -14.29
N PRO A 58 -4.41 -6.54 -14.76
CA PRO A 58 -4.81 -6.70 -16.15
C PRO A 58 -5.74 -5.57 -16.55
N GLU A 59 -5.37 -4.85 -17.60
CA GLU A 59 -6.09 -3.67 -18.12
C GLU A 59 -7.60 -3.90 -18.25
N ASN A 60 -8.01 -5.13 -18.59
CA ASN A 60 -9.38 -5.47 -18.96
C ASN A 60 -9.80 -6.82 -18.34
N ALA A 61 -11.11 -7.02 -18.15
CA ALA A 61 -11.68 -8.31 -17.71
C ALA A 61 -11.26 -9.50 -18.60
N LYS A 62 -11.11 -9.28 -19.91
CA LYS A 62 -10.60 -10.29 -20.85
C LYS A 62 -9.16 -10.71 -20.55
N ALA A 63 -8.31 -9.76 -20.16
CA ALA A 63 -6.92 -10.01 -19.79
C ALA A 63 -6.84 -10.75 -18.45
N MET A 64 -7.68 -10.39 -17.48
CA MET A 64 -7.81 -11.10 -16.20
C MET A 64 -8.25 -12.56 -16.40
N GLN A 65 -9.27 -12.80 -17.24
CA GLN A 65 -9.73 -14.17 -17.54
C GLN A 65 -8.63 -15.00 -18.22
N LYS A 66 -7.88 -14.43 -19.17
CA LYS A 66 -6.75 -15.12 -19.81
C LYS A 66 -5.64 -15.45 -18.81
N ALA A 67 -5.31 -14.53 -17.90
CA ALA A 67 -4.31 -14.77 -16.86
C ALA A 67 -4.73 -15.89 -15.90
N LEU A 68 -6.00 -15.88 -15.45
CA LEU A 68 -6.56 -16.96 -14.63
C LEU A 68 -6.51 -18.30 -15.36
N ILE A 69 -7.04 -18.39 -16.59
CA ILE A 69 -7.02 -19.63 -17.39
C ILE A 69 -5.58 -20.15 -17.53
N THR A 70 -4.63 -19.27 -17.88
CA THR A 70 -3.21 -19.65 -18.03
C THR A 70 -2.60 -20.17 -16.72
N ALA A 71 -2.90 -19.52 -15.59
CA ALA A 71 -2.43 -19.95 -14.26
C ALA A 71 -3.02 -21.30 -13.85
N PHE A 72 -4.28 -21.58 -14.19
CA PHE A 72 -4.93 -22.86 -13.92
C PHE A 72 -4.43 -23.98 -14.85
N THR A 73 -4.07 -23.71 -16.11
CA THR A 73 -3.58 -24.74 -17.05
C THR A 73 -2.13 -25.21 -16.75
N LYS A 74 -1.29 -24.38 -16.10
CA LYS A 74 0.11 -24.73 -15.77
C LYS A 74 0.25 -25.62 -14.51
N LYS A 75 -0.82 -25.83 -13.75
CA LYS A 75 -0.83 -26.65 -12.52
C LYS A 75 -1.22 -28.12 -12.75
N GLY A 76 -1.33 -28.56 -14.01
CA GLY A 76 -1.57 -29.94 -14.42
C GLY A 76 -0.30 -30.67 -14.77
#